data_AF-A0A7R9V0G3-F1
#
_entry.id   AF-A0A7R9V0G3-F1
#
_cell.length_a   1.000
_cell.length_b   1.000
_cell.length_c   1.000
_cell.angle_alpha   90.00
_cell.angle_beta   90.00
_cell.angle_gamma   90.00
#
_symmetry.space_group_name_H-M   'P 1'
#
loop_
_entity.id
_entity.type
_entity.pdbx_description
1 polymer ?
#
loop_
_entity_poly.entity_id
_entity_poly.type
_entity_poly.pdbx_seq_one_letter_code
_entity_poly.pdbx_strand_id
1 'polypeptide(L)'
;SPQAPKDAIRGTVEALGEELDLSQVFCVTGTGASPPACRHRLRSVLCYFKHHYSVFAHNEETGQWLLFDDEDVQLVGQWADVARAMVNKRLQPSLLFYERAA
;
A
#
# COMPACT_ATOMS: atom_id res chain seq x y z
N SER A 1 -13.26 16.98 12.32
CA SER A 1 -12.77 15.62 12.62
C SER A 1 -11.30 15.66 12.98
N PRO A 2 -10.84 14.91 14.00
CA PRO A 2 -9.42 14.82 14.33
C PRO A 2 -8.63 14.26 13.14
N GLN A 3 -7.46 14.83 12.87
CA GLN A 3 -6.57 14.35 11.83
C GLN A 3 -5.66 13.28 12.40
N ALA A 4 -5.46 12.17 11.68
CA ALA A 4 -4.50 11.16 12.08
C ALA A 4 -3.10 11.79 12.25
N PRO A 5 -2.36 11.46 13.33
CA PRO A 5 -0.98 11.87 13.51
C PRO A 5 -0.12 11.39 12.33
N LYS A 6 0.82 12.22 11.87
CA LYS A 6 1.69 11.87 10.74
C LYS A 6 2.53 10.63 11.04
N ASP A 7 2.95 10.46 12.28
CA ASP A 7 3.77 9.32 12.71
C ASP A 7 2.97 8.01 12.71
N ALA A 8 1.66 8.06 12.99
CA ALA A 8 0.79 6.90 12.87
C ALA A 8 0.65 6.47 11.40
N ILE A 9 0.39 7.44 10.50
CA ILE A 9 0.32 7.16 9.05
C ILE A 9 1.65 6.59 8.55
N ARG A 10 2.78 7.20 8.96
CA ARG A 10 4.12 6.73 8.62
C ARG A 10 4.33 5.27 9.05
N GLY A 11 4.06 4.96 10.32
CA GLY A 11 4.22 3.61 10.85
C GLY A 11 3.36 2.58 10.12
N THR A 12 2.12 2.94 9.78
CA THR A 12 1.24 2.07 8.97
C THR A 12 1.82 1.83 7.57
N VAL A 13 2.24 2.88 6.85
CA VAL A 13 2.74 2.74 5.48
C VAL A 13 4.06 1.96 5.43
N GLU A 14 4.96 2.20 6.40
CA GLU A 14 6.21 1.45 6.54
C GLU A 14 5.97 -0.03 6.87
N ALA A 15 4.96 -0.34 7.68
CA ALA A 15 4.61 -1.73 8.00
C ALA A 15 3.95 -2.48 6.84
N LEU A 16 3.16 -1.79 6.00
CA LEU A 16 2.48 -2.42 4.86
C LEU A 16 3.45 -2.78 3.73
N GLY A 17 4.38 -1.87 3.40
CA GLY A 17 5.40 -2.10 2.38
C GLY A 17 4.86 -2.37 0.97
N GLU A 18 5.79 -2.49 0.00
CA GLU A 18 5.46 -2.79 -1.40
C GLU A 18 5.39 -4.31 -1.68
N GLU A 19 5.99 -5.12 -0.82
CA GLU A 19 5.96 -6.58 -0.88
C GLU A 19 5.43 -7.18 0.42
N LEU A 20 4.60 -8.21 0.30
CA LEU A 20 3.99 -8.92 1.42
C LEU A 20 4.19 -10.43 1.25
N ASP A 21 4.76 -11.09 2.26
CA ASP A 21 4.88 -12.55 2.29
C ASP A 21 3.86 -13.16 3.25
N LEU A 22 2.74 -13.64 2.69
CA LEU A 22 1.66 -14.21 3.48
C LEU A 22 2.04 -15.54 4.14
N SER A 23 3.11 -16.21 3.72
CA SER A 23 3.59 -17.43 4.38
C SER A 23 4.05 -17.15 5.81
N GLN A 24 4.51 -15.93 6.11
CA GLN A 24 4.94 -15.52 7.45
C GLN A 24 3.76 -15.35 8.42
N VAL A 25 2.56 -15.07 7.89
CA VAL A 25 1.34 -14.83 8.68
C VAL A 25 0.53 -16.11 8.84
N PHE A 26 0.41 -16.89 7.77
CA PHE A 26 -0.49 -18.06 7.71
C PHE A 26 0.24 -19.41 7.80
N CYS A 27 1.42 -19.45 8.44
CA CYS A 27 2.12 -20.70 8.72
C CYS A 27 1.21 -21.69 9.48
N VAL A 28 0.81 -22.77 8.81
CA VAL A 28 0.09 -23.88 9.45
C VAL A 28 1.09 -24.61 10.34
N THR A 29 1.01 -24.36 11.64
CA THR A 29 1.80 -25.08 12.65
C THR A 29 1.35 -26.54 12.70
N GLY A 30 1.99 -27.42 11.93
CA GLY A 30 1.66 -28.85 11.98
C GLY A 30 2.42 -29.77 11.03
N THR A 31 3.02 -29.26 9.94
CA THR A 31 3.61 -30.11 8.89
C THR A 31 5.13 -30.30 8.99
N GLY A 32 5.82 -29.69 9.96
CA GLY A 32 7.27 -29.83 10.16
C GLY A 32 8.15 -29.25 9.04
N ALA A 33 7.55 -28.83 7.92
CA ALA A 33 8.21 -28.19 6.80
C ALA A 33 7.84 -26.70 6.75
N SER A 34 8.82 -25.84 6.47
CA SER A 34 8.56 -24.42 6.18
C SER A 34 7.71 -24.32 4.92
N PRO A 35 6.58 -23.59 4.93
CA PRO A 35 5.80 -23.36 3.72
C PRO A 35 6.65 -22.60 2.68
N PRO A 36 6.39 -22.80 1.38
CA PRO A 36 7.02 -22.02 0.34
C PRO A 36 6.63 -20.54 0.50
N ALA A 37 7.56 -19.64 0.16
CA ALA A 37 7.32 -18.21 0.19
C ALA A 37 6.08 -17.86 -0.64
N CYS A 38 5.21 -17.02 -0.09
CA CYS A 38 3.94 -16.63 -0.69
C CYS A 38 3.94 -15.11 -0.86
N ARG A 39 4.82 -14.65 -1.78
CA ARG A 39 5.07 -13.24 -2.02
C ARG A 39 3.96 -12.63 -2.86
N HIS A 40 3.55 -11.44 -2.45
CA HIS A 40 2.60 -10.61 -3.15
C HIS A 40 3.16 -9.20 -3.30
N ARG A 41 2.85 -8.57 -4.43
CA ARG A 41 3.25 -7.20 -4.74
C ARG A 41 2.06 -6.27 -4.65
N LEU A 42 2.28 -5.10 -4.07
CA LEU A 42 1.25 -4.09 -3.93
C LEU A 42 0.89 -3.51 -5.30
N ARG A 43 -0.41 -3.40 -5.59
CA ARG A 43 -0.95 -2.88 -6.85
C ARG A 43 -1.72 -1.59 -6.67
N SER A 44 -2.41 -1.44 -5.55
CA SER A 44 -3.18 -0.23 -5.27
C SER A 44 -3.41 -0.01 -3.78
N VAL A 45 -3.51 1.27 -3.40
CA VAL A 45 -3.85 1.72 -2.05
C VAL A 45 -4.96 2.76 -2.16
N LEU A 46 -6.13 2.43 -1.60
CA LEU A 46 -7.22 3.38 -1.43
C LEU A 46 -6.99 4.12 -0.12
N CYS A 47 -7.01 5.45 -0.21
CA CYS A 47 -6.86 6.32 0.93
C CYS A 47 -8.14 7.09 1.22
N TYR A 48 -8.36 7.40 2.50
CA TYR A 48 -9.47 8.22 2.94
C TYR A 48 -8.98 9.43 3.73
N PHE A 49 -9.47 10.62 3.37
CA PHE A 49 -9.24 11.83 4.15
C PHE A 49 -10.39 12.82 3.96
N LYS A 50 -10.90 13.39 5.07
CA LYS A 50 -11.96 14.42 5.07
C LYS A 50 -13.20 14.08 4.20
N HIS A 51 -13.70 12.85 4.28
CA HIS A 51 -14.85 12.39 3.50
C HIS A 51 -14.60 12.26 2.00
N HIS A 52 -13.34 12.12 1.61
CA HIS A 52 -12.93 11.94 0.23
C HIS A 52 -12.05 10.69 0.08
N TYR A 53 -12.25 9.96 -1.02
CA TYR A 53 -11.43 8.81 -1.39
C TYR A 53 -10.52 9.15 -2.56
N SER A 54 -9.25 8.81 -2.43
CA SER A 54 -8.26 8.92 -3.51
C SER A 54 -7.48 7.61 -3.61
N VAL A 55 -6.97 7.28 -4.79
CA VAL A 55 -6.35 5.97 -5.03
C VAL A 55 -4.94 6.12 -5.57
N PHE A 56 -3.98 5.47 -4.92
CA PHE A 56 -2.68 5.20 -5.55
C PHE A 56 -2.77 3.89 -6.33
N ALA A 57 -2.32 3.89 -7.58
CA ALA A 57 -2.28 2.69 -8.43
C ALA A 57 -0.92 2.57 -9.11
N HIS A 58 -0.39 1.35 -9.13
CA HIS A 58 0.87 1.02 -9.79
C HIS A 58 0.63 0.73 -11.27
N ASN A 59 1.28 1.48 -12.16
CA ASN A 59 1.30 1.21 -13.59
C ASN A 59 2.42 0.21 -13.89
N GLU A 60 2.06 -1.00 -14.29
CA GLU A 60 3.02 -2.08 -14.57
C GLU A 60 3.89 -1.84 -15.81
N GLU A 61 3.37 -1.14 -16.81
CA GLU A 61 4.11 -0.84 -18.04
C GLU A 61 5.27 0.12 -17.79
N THR A 62 5.09 1.06 -16.86
CA THR A 62 6.07 2.12 -16.54
C THR A 62 6.82 1.92 -15.23
N GLY A 63 6.33 1.03 -14.36
CA GLY A 63 6.85 0.86 -13.00
C GLY A 63 6.67 2.12 -12.12
N GLN A 64 5.69 2.97 -12.45
CA GLN A 64 5.42 4.21 -11.73
C GLN A 64 4.08 4.15 -11.01
N TRP A 65 3.99 4.90 -9.92
CA TRP A 65 2.77 5.10 -9.16
C TRP A 65 2.05 6.37 -9.62
N LEU A 66 0.74 6.24 -9.77
CA LEU A 66 -0.19 7.31 -10.12
C LEU A 66 -1.12 7.55 -8.92
N LEU A 67 -1.49 8.81 -8.67
CA LEU A 67 -2.56 9.20 -7.77
C LEU A 67 -3.77 9.61 -8.59
N PHE A 68 -4.87 8.89 -8.40
CA PHE A 68 -6.19 9.19 -8.92
C PHE A 68 -6.99 9.92 -7.84
N ASP A 69 -7.47 11.12 -8.17
CA ASP A 69 -8.22 12.01 -7.29
C ASP A 69 -9.40 12.58 -8.10
N ASP A 70 -10.58 11.97 -7.99
CA ASP A 70 -11.72 12.19 -8.89
C ASP A 70 -11.35 12.06 -10.38
N GLU A 71 -11.35 13.18 -11.11
CA GLU A 71 -11.00 13.25 -12.53
C GLU A 71 -9.50 13.51 -12.77
N ASP A 72 -8.75 13.89 -11.73
CA ASP A 72 -7.34 14.22 -11.81
C ASP A 72 -6.46 12.98 -11.64
N VAL A 73 -5.48 12.83 -12.53
CA VAL A 73 -4.45 11.79 -12.45
C VAL A 73 -3.07 12.43 -12.37
N GLN A 74 -2.32 12.13 -11.31
CA GLN A 74 -1.00 12.69 -11.05
C GLN A 74 0.06 11.60 -11.03
N LEU A 75 1.17 11.80 -11.75
CA LEU A 75 2.37 10.98 -11.57
C LEU A 75 3.00 11.27 -10.19
N VAL A 76 3.20 10.21 -9.40
CA VAL A 76 3.78 10.30 -8.06
C VAL A 76 5.24 9.87 -8.07
N GLY A 77 5.57 8.80 -8.81
CA GLY A 77 6.93 8.26 -8.90
C GLY A 77 7.03 6.85 -8.35
N GLN A 78 7.92 6.63 -7.39
CA GLN A 78 8.17 5.31 -6.79
C GLN A 78 7.39 5.12 -5.48
N TRP A 79 7.38 3.90 -4.93
CA TRP A 79 6.70 3.63 -3.67
C TRP A 79 7.13 4.56 -2.52
N ALA A 80 8.42 4.91 -2.46
CA ALA A 80 8.92 5.87 -1.48
C ALA A 80 8.29 7.27 -1.62
N ASP A 81 7.95 7.68 -2.84
CA ASP A 81 7.24 8.94 -3.11
C ASP A 81 5.77 8.84 -2.69
N VAL A 82 5.12 7.70 -2.94
CA VAL A 82 3.76 7.39 -2.47
C VAL A 82 3.67 7.45 -0.95
N ALA A 83 4.62 6.84 -0.24
CA ALA A 83 4.68 6.89 1.22
C ALA A 83 4.85 8.32 1.73
N ARG A 84 5.74 9.11 1.11
CA ARG A 84 5.89 10.54 1.40
C ARG A 84 4.60 11.32 1.14
N ALA A 85 3.92 11.04 0.03
CA ALA A 85 2.67 11.70 -0.33
C ALA A 85 1.57 11.41 0.70
N MET A 86 1.41 10.16 1.14
CA MET A 86 0.44 9.78 2.17
C MET A 86 0.68 10.53 3.48
N VAL A 87 1.91 10.58 3.98
CA VAL A 87 2.24 11.28 5.23
C VAL A 87 2.06 12.80 5.09
N ASN A 88 2.49 13.37 3.96
CA ASN A 88 2.42 14.81 3.73
C ASN A 88 0.98 15.32 3.61
N LYS A 89 0.16 14.62 2.81
CA LYS A 89 -1.26 14.94 2.57
C LYS A 89 -2.20 14.37 3.65
N ARG A 90 -1.68 13.57 4.60
CA ARG A 90 -2.43 12.84 5.63
C ARG A 90 -3.50 11.89 5.07
N LEU A 91 -3.20 11.30 3.92
CA LEU A 91 -4.03 10.29 3.29
C LEU A 91 -3.89 8.99 4.08
N GLN A 92 -5.00 8.48 4.62
CA GLN A 92 -4.99 7.29 5.48
C GLN A 92 -5.26 6.05 4.63
N PRO A 93 -4.33 5.08 4.53
CA PRO A 93 -4.57 3.85 3.79
C PRO A 93 -5.73 3.08 4.44
N SER A 94 -6.74 2.75 3.65
CA SER A 94 -7.99 2.11 4.12
C SER A 94 -8.24 0.74 3.48
N LEU A 95 -7.82 0.55 2.23
CA LEU A 95 -7.87 -0.73 1.52
C LEU A 95 -6.64 -0.87 0.64
N LEU A 96 -6.05 -2.06 0.62
CA LEU A 96 -4.86 -2.39 -0.16
C LEU A 96 -5.13 -3.60 -1.03
N PHE A 97 -4.71 -3.51 -2.29
CA PHE A 97 -4.75 -4.61 -3.23
C PHE A 97 -3.34 -5.12 -3.49
N TYR A 98 -3.12 -6.38 -3.14
CA TYR A 98 -1.89 -7.11 -3.45
C TYR A 98 -2.18 -8.22 -4.45
N GLU A 99 -1.24 -8.47 -5.33
CA GLU A 99 -1.29 -9.56 -6.30
C GLU A 99 -0.17 -10.55 -6.02
N ARG A 100 -0.44 -11.85 -6.15
CA ARG A 100 0.58 -12.88 -6.00
C ARG A 100 1.68 -12.72 -7.06
N ALA A 101 2.93 -12.64 -6.63
CA ALA A 101 4.06 -12.67 -7.54
C ALA A 101 4.14 -14.07 -8.19
N ALA A 102 4.37 -14.10 -9.50
CA ALA A 102 4.57 -15.32 -10.27
C ALA A 102 5.78 -16.13 -9.80
#